data_AF-A0A3S5DI49-F1
#
_entry.id   AF-A0A3S5DI49-F1
#
_cell.length_a   1.000
_cell.length_b   1.000
_cell.length_c   1.000
_cell.angle_alpha   90.00
_cell.angle_beta   90.00
_cell.angle_gamma   90.00
#
_symmetry.space_group_name_H-M   'P 1'
#
loop_
_entity.id
_entity.type
_entity.pdbx_description
1 polymer ?
#
loop_
_entity_poly.entity_id
_entity_poly.type
_entity_poly.pdbx_seq_one_letter_code
_entity_poly.pdbx_strand_id
1 'polypeptide(L)'
;MATSITFGAAAELAQHYGVPVIGPEKEDEFWLEGLPAQSRMFGLEDCQPLCPDRWLNEGDVVNVGNVALQVLHCPGHTPGHVVFF
;
A
#
# COMPACT_ATOMS: atom_id res chain seq x y z
N MET A 1 -13.18 15.25 8.24
CA MET A 1 -12.63 14.04 8.88
C MET A 1 -11.79 13.36 7.82
N ALA A 2 -10.46 13.35 7.98
CA ALA A 2 -9.56 12.80 6.97
C ALA A 2 -9.47 11.28 7.17
N THR A 3 -10.26 10.53 6.42
CA THR A 3 -10.08 9.09 6.23
C THR A 3 -8.87 8.86 5.33
N SER A 4 -7.66 8.93 5.89
CA SER A 4 -6.48 8.33 5.25
C SER A 4 -6.55 6.82 5.43
N ILE A 5 -7.41 6.18 4.64
CA ILE A 5 -7.57 4.72 4.53
C ILE A 5 -6.80 4.30 3.28
N THR A 6 -5.47 4.22 3.34
CA THR A 6 -4.72 3.77 2.15
C THR A 6 -4.51 2.25 2.14
N PHE A 7 -4.43 1.60 3.31
CA PHE A 7 -4.11 0.16 3.43
C PHE A 7 -5.11 -0.68 4.22
N GLY A 8 -6.06 -0.07 4.93
CA GLY A 8 -6.87 -0.75 5.96
C GLY A 8 -7.68 -1.97 5.49
N ALA A 9 -8.08 -1.99 4.22
CA ALA A 9 -8.85 -3.10 3.62
C ALA A 9 -8.05 -3.95 2.63
N ALA A 10 -6.78 -3.63 2.38
CA ALA A 10 -6.01 -4.25 1.30
C ALA A 10 -5.85 -5.77 1.49
N ALA A 11 -5.51 -6.20 2.71
CA ALA A 11 -5.35 -7.61 3.05
C ALA A 11 -6.67 -8.40 2.93
N GLU A 12 -7.77 -7.84 3.42
CA GLU A 12 -9.09 -8.47 3.37
C GLU A 12 -9.57 -8.67 1.92
N LEU A 13 -9.43 -7.63 1.09
CA LEU A 13 -9.81 -7.68 -0.32
C LEU A 13 -8.92 -8.65 -1.10
N ALA A 14 -7.60 -8.66 -0.84
CA ALA A 14 -6.67 -9.60 -1.44
C ALA A 14 -7.04 -11.05 -1.13
N GLN A 15 -7.37 -11.34 0.13
CA GLN A 15 -7.82 -12.68 0.54
C GLN A 15 -9.17 -13.04 -0.10
N HIS A 16 -10.13 -12.13 -0.10
CA HIS A 16 -11.47 -12.39 -0.62
C HIS A 16 -11.47 -12.68 -2.13
N TYR A 17 -10.72 -11.90 -2.90
CA TYR A 17 -10.68 -12.02 -4.37
C TYR A 17 -9.52 -12.88 -4.89
N GLY A 18 -8.60 -13.31 -4.03
CA GLY A 18 -7.42 -14.09 -4.42
C GLY A 18 -6.46 -13.32 -5.33
N VAL A 19 -6.29 -12.02 -5.08
CA VAL A 19 -5.44 -11.12 -5.89
C VAL A 19 -4.22 -10.66 -5.09
N PRO A 20 -3.06 -10.42 -5.74
CA PRO A 20 -1.86 -9.98 -5.05
C PRO A 20 -1.97 -8.51 -4.62
N VAL A 21 -1.34 -8.18 -3.50
CA VAL A 21 -1.07 -6.80 -3.08
C VAL A 21 0.31 -6.41 -3.60
N ILE A 22 0.35 -5.37 -4.43
CA ILE A 22 1.59 -4.87 -5.04
C ILE A 22 1.79 -3.40 -4.65
N GLY A 23 2.98 -3.08 -4.15
CA GLY A 23 3.34 -1.74 -3.69
C GLY A 23 3.21 -1.55 -2.17
N PRO A 24 3.60 -0.39 -1.63
CA PRO A 24 4.26 0.74 -2.31
C PRO A 24 5.77 0.46 -2.53
N GLU A 25 6.65 1.46 -2.44
CA GLU A 25 8.10 1.23 -2.38
C GLU A 25 8.50 0.77 -0.97
N LYS A 26 9.61 0.02 -0.84
CA LYS A 26 9.98 -0.70 0.37
C LYS A 26 10.26 0.20 1.58
N GLU A 27 10.63 1.47 1.38
CA GLU A 27 10.84 2.42 2.48
C GLU A 27 9.58 2.65 3.32
N ASP A 28 8.38 2.27 2.85
CA ASP A 28 7.14 2.32 3.63
C ASP A 28 6.84 1.05 4.44
N GLU A 29 7.73 0.04 4.45
CA GLU A 29 7.57 -1.21 5.20
C GLU A 29 7.23 -0.96 6.68
N PHE A 30 7.93 -0.02 7.33
CA PHE A 30 7.68 0.31 8.73
C PHE A 30 6.29 0.91 9.00
N TRP A 31 5.71 1.61 8.02
CA TRP A 31 4.34 2.13 8.12
C TRP A 31 3.32 0.99 8.05
N LEU A 32 3.57 0.02 7.18
CA LEU A 32 2.71 -1.16 7.00
C LEU A 32 2.79 -2.11 8.20
N GLU A 33 3.97 -2.29 8.79
CA GLU A 33 4.13 -3.00 10.06
C GLU A 33 3.45 -2.27 11.22
N GLY A 34 3.41 -0.93 11.16
CA GLY A 34 2.83 -0.05 12.18
C GLY A 34 1.30 0.07 12.16
N LEU A 35 0.58 -0.57 11.22
CA LEU A 35 -0.88 -0.48 11.11
C LEU A 35 -1.66 -0.80 12.41
N PRO A 36 -1.26 -1.78 13.25
CA PRO A 36 -1.93 -2.01 14.52
C PRO A 36 -1.77 -0.85 15.49
N ALA A 37 -0.59 -0.21 15.51
CA ALA A 37 -0.36 0.95 16.38
C ALA A 37 -1.17 2.17 15.90
N GLN A 38 -1.23 2.39 14.59
CA GLN A 38 -2.00 3.48 13.99
C GLN A 38 -3.50 3.33 14.26
N SER A 39 -4.07 2.15 14.01
CA SER A 39 -5.50 1.88 14.27
C SER A 39 -5.87 2.14 15.74
N ARG A 40 -5.07 1.67 16.69
CA ARG A 40 -5.27 1.95 18.12
C ARG A 40 -5.16 3.44 18.46
N MET A 41 -4.19 4.15 17.88
CA MET A 41 -4.00 5.59 18.11
C MET A 41 -5.22 6.41 17.68
N PHE A 42 -5.89 5.99 16.61
CA PHE A 42 -7.09 6.65 16.09
C PHE A 42 -8.41 6.08 16.62
N GLY A 43 -8.38 5.10 17.52
CA GLY A 43 -9.58 4.46 18.07
C GLY A 43 -10.39 3.67 17.04
N LEU A 44 -9.73 3.15 16.00
CA LEU A 44 -10.31 2.30 14.97
C LEU A 44 -10.20 0.81 15.34
N GLU A 45 -10.89 -0.04 14.59
CA GLU A 45 -10.71 -1.49 14.69
C GLU A 45 -9.24 -1.88 14.38
N ASP A 46 -8.73 -2.90 15.06
CA ASP A 46 -7.33 -3.31 14.98
C ASP A 46 -6.99 -3.77 13.55
N CYS A 47 -6.17 -2.97 12.88
CA CYS A 47 -5.72 -3.26 11.52
C CYS A 47 -4.44 -4.09 11.59
N GLN A 48 -4.45 -5.30 11.01
CA GLN A 48 -3.29 -6.17 11.01
C GLN A 48 -2.15 -5.59 10.17
N PRO A 49 -0.88 -5.94 10.48
CA PRO A 49 0.24 -5.59 9.62
C PRO A 49 0.02 -6.10 8.19
N LEU A 50 0.48 -5.34 7.20
CA LEU A 50 0.39 -5.69 5.78
C LEU A 50 1.79 -5.95 5.22
N CYS A 51 1.98 -7.11 4.57
CA CYS A 51 3.17 -7.38 3.77
C CYS A 51 2.73 -7.58 2.32
N PRO A 52 3.13 -6.71 1.37
CA PRO A 52 2.78 -6.87 -0.02
C PRO A 52 3.50 -8.07 -0.64
N ASP A 53 2.88 -8.70 -1.63
CA ASP A 53 3.48 -9.80 -2.39
C ASP A 53 4.68 -9.33 -3.23
N ARG A 54 4.70 -8.03 -3.59
CA ARG A 54 5.78 -7.39 -4.34
C ARG A 54 5.86 -5.89 -4.02
N TRP A 55 7.06 -5.40 -3.74
CA TRP A 55 7.38 -3.97 -3.69
C TRP A 55 7.54 -3.38 -5.10
N LEU A 56 7.23 -2.10 -5.24
CA LEU A 56 7.39 -1.36 -6.50
C LEU A 56 8.62 -0.46 -6.44
N ASN A 57 9.30 -0.31 -7.59
CA ASN A 57 10.42 0.61 -7.75
C ASN A 57 10.14 1.64 -8.84
N GLU A 58 10.89 2.74 -8.85
CA GLU A 58 10.84 3.70 -9.94
C GLU A 58 11.13 3.04 -11.31
N GLY A 59 10.31 3.36 -12.31
CA GLY A 59 10.42 2.81 -13.65
C GLY A 59 9.79 1.42 -13.83
N ASP A 60 9.25 0.81 -12.77
CA ASP A 60 8.43 -0.39 -12.91
C ASP A 60 7.18 -0.11 -13.75
N VAL A 61 6.66 -1.16 -14.40
CA VAL A 61 5.40 -1.12 -15.14
C VAL A 61 4.43 -2.16 -14.57
N VAL A 62 3.20 -1.72 -14.30
CA VAL A 62 2.08 -2.57 -13.87
C VAL A 62 1.04 -2.63 -14.98
N ASN A 63 0.72 -3.85 -15.43
CA ASN A 63 -0.27 -4.06 -16.50
C ASN A 63 -1.63 -4.40 -15.92
N VAL A 64 -2.66 -3.65 -16.35
CA VAL A 64 -4.08 -3.91 -16.05
C VAL A 64 -4.81 -4.12 -17.37
N GLY A 65 -4.92 -5.38 -17.78
CA GLY A 65 -5.41 -5.73 -19.12
C GLY A 65 -4.51 -5.13 -20.20
N ASN A 66 -5.04 -4.19 -20.99
CA ASN A 66 -4.30 -3.49 -22.06
C ASN A 66 -3.73 -2.13 -21.62
N VAL A 67 -3.88 -1.76 -20.35
CA VAL A 67 -3.34 -0.52 -19.80
C VAL A 67 -2.01 -0.83 -19.12
N ALA A 68 -0.96 -0.10 -19.49
CA ALA A 68 0.35 -0.15 -18.85
C ALA A 68 0.53 1.11 -17.99
N LEU A 69 0.63 0.92 -16.67
CA LEU A 69 0.83 1.98 -15.70
C LEU A 69 2.31 2.05 -15.33
N GLN A 70 2.93 3.22 -15.52
CA GLN A 70 4.31 3.45 -15.10
C GLN A 70 4.34 3.88 -13.63
N VAL A 71 5.35 3.39 -12.91
CA VAL A 71 5.57 3.71 -11.50
C VAL A 71 6.59 4.82 -11.37
N LEU A 72 6.22 5.89 -10.66
CA LEU A 72 7.12 6.95 -10.20
C LEU A 72 7.28 6.87 -8.68
N HIS A 73 8.53 6.90 -8.20
CA HIS A 73 8.81 7.05 -6.77
C HIS A 73 8.74 8.54 -6.44
N CYS A 74 7.86 8.90 -5.51
CA CYS A 74 7.53 10.29 -5.18
C CYS A 74 7.60 10.51 -3.67
N PRO A 75 8.80 10.38 -3.06
CA PRO A 75 8.97 10.52 -1.61
C PRO A 75 8.56 11.93 -1.15
N GLY A 76 7.99 12.02 0.06
CA GLY A 76 7.66 13.29 0.69
C GLY A 76 6.62 13.14 1.80
N HIS A 77 5.40 12.71 1.44
CA HIS A 77 4.38 12.38 2.45
C HIS A 77 4.78 11.15 3.26
N THR A 78 5.20 10.10 2.56
CA THR A 78 5.89 8.94 3.10
C THR A 78 7.14 8.68 2.25
N PRO A 79 8.19 8.05 2.80
CA PRO A 79 9.43 7.80 2.06
C PRO A 79 9.22 6.80 0.90
N GLY A 80 8.36 5.80 1.06
CA GLY A 80 8.05 4.81 0.02
C GLY A 80 6.90 5.19 -0.92
N HIS A 81 6.43 6.45 -0.92
CA HIS A 81 5.25 6.84 -1.69
C HIS A 81 5.46 6.70 -3.20
N VAL A 82 4.50 6.09 -3.91
CA VAL A 82 4.54 5.90 -5.38
C VAL A 82 3.29 6.45 -6.07
N VAL A 83 3.42 6.76 -7.36
CA VAL A 83 2.31 7.18 -8.23
C VAL A 83 2.27 6.30 -9.49
N PHE A 84 1.06 5.98 -9.95
CA PHE A 84 0.80 5.31 -11.23
C PHE A 84 0.32 6.32 -12.28
N PHE A 85 0.86 6.29 -13.50
CA PHE A 85 0.43 7.16 -14.60
C PHE A 85 0.39 6.45 -15.95
#